data_AF-A0A2D6U0D9-F1
#
_entry.id   AF-A0A2D6U0D9-F1
#
_cell.length_a   1.000
_cell.length_b   1.000
_cell.length_c   1.000
_cell.angle_alpha   90.00
_cell.angle_beta   90.00
_cell.angle_gamma   90.00
#
_symmetry.space_group_name_H-M   'P 1'
#
loop_
_entity.id
_entity.type
_entity.pdbx_description
1 polymer ?
#
loop_
_entity_poly.entity_id
_entity_poly.type
_entity_poly.pdbx_seq_one_letter_code
_entity_poly.pdbx_strand_id
1 'polypeptide(L)'
;MLRNIPDNTSEQRKEPTKKQYAILYNDGNLSTQNIRYECINEGWLPLLALREENGKVIIPLFTNHLIAHKFMKKNISRKVKKGLVEIPDEKLETMTDKGWGIKFMDFPHRFTDHKKYKIDFEVLEISEEIGYKPFRKIENYQRD
;
A
#
# COMPACT_ATOMS: atom_id res chain seq x y z
N MET A 1 57.41 -12.10 16.57
CA MET A 1 55.99 -12.27 16.92
C MET A 1 55.17 -11.26 16.13
N LEU A 2 54.58 -11.67 15.01
CA LEU A 2 53.64 -10.86 14.24
C LEU A 2 52.23 -11.27 14.66
N ARG A 3 51.44 -10.32 15.17
CA ARG A 3 50.05 -10.54 15.56
C ARG A 3 49.17 -10.39 14.32
N ASN A 4 48.45 -11.46 13.95
CA ASN A 4 47.35 -11.38 13.01
C ASN A 4 46.21 -10.60 13.65
N ILE A 5 45.81 -9.50 13.02
CA ILE A 5 44.55 -8.80 13.31
C ILE A 5 43.56 -9.28 12.25
N PRO A 6 42.48 -10.01 12.61
CA PRO A 6 41.41 -10.25 11.67
C PRO A 6 40.58 -8.96 11.52
N ASP A 7 40.62 -8.40 10.32
CA ASP A 7 39.74 -7.31 9.89
C ASP A 7 38.33 -7.88 9.73
N ASN A 8 37.47 -7.61 10.72
CA ASN A 8 36.09 -8.08 10.76
C ASN A 8 35.15 -6.87 10.79
N THR A 9 34.91 -6.23 9.66
CA THR A 9 33.69 -5.45 9.46
C THR A 9 33.35 -5.32 7.97
N SER A 10 32.92 -6.42 7.34
CA SER A 10 32.08 -6.30 6.15
C SER A 10 30.64 -6.00 6.60
N GLU A 11 30.37 -4.73 6.92
CA GLU A 11 28.99 -4.21 6.95
C GLU A 11 28.39 -4.38 5.56
N GLN A 12 27.63 -5.46 5.37
CA GLN A 12 26.78 -5.63 4.21
C GLN A 12 25.75 -4.51 4.23
N ARG A 13 25.97 -3.49 3.39
CA ARG A 13 24.97 -2.47 3.10
C ARG A 13 23.76 -3.20 2.51
N LYS A 14 22.72 -3.39 3.32
CA LYS A 14 21.41 -3.84 2.82
C LYS A 14 20.98 -2.87 1.74
N GLU A 15 20.78 -3.36 0.52
CA GLU A 15 20.21 -2.56 -0.56
C GLU A 15 18.89 -1.93 -0.08
N PRO A 16 18.58 -0.68 -0.47
CA PRO A 16 17.34 -0.04 -0.05
C PRO A 16 16.17 -0.88 -0.55
N THR A 17 15.38 -1.43 0.39
CA THR A 17 14.18 -2.19 0.06
C THR A 17 13.26 -1.35 -0.82
N LYS A 18 12.82 -1.94 -1.94
CA LYS A 18 12.02 -1.23 -2.93
C LYS A 18 10.66 -0.92 -2.31
N LYS A 19 10.39 0.36 -2.05
CA LYS A 19 9.14 0.76 -1.40
C LYS A 19 7.94 0.54 -2.32
N GLN A 20 6.96 -0.19 -1.81
CA GLN A 20 5.70 -0.46 -2.51
C GLN A 20 4.56 0.12 -1.70
N TYR A 21 3.65 0.82 -2.36
CA TYR A 21 2.54 1.50 -1.71
C TYR A 21 1.24 0.78 -2.05
N ALA A 22 0.50 0.37 -1.02
CA ALA A 22 -0.90 -0.02 -1.15
C ALA A 22 -1.81 1.13 -0.71
N ILE A 23 -3.05 1.11 -1.20
CA ILE A 23 -4.05 2.11 -0.83
C ILE A 23 -4.88 1.56 0.33
N LEU A 24 -4.90 2.31 1.44
CA LEU A 24 -5.86 2.08 2.50
C LEU A 24 -7.23 2.62 2.06
N TYR A 25 -8.24 1.76 2.08
CA TYR A 25 -9.59 2.08 1.65
C TYR A 25 -10.61 1.48 2.60
N ASN A 26 -11.69 2.21 2.83
CA ASN A 26 -12.87 1.70 3.50
C ASN A 26 -14.10 2.09 2.68
N ASP A 27 -15.19 1.40 2.89
CA ASP A 27 -16.50 1.66 2.28
C ASP A 27 -17.18 2.96 2.76
N GLY A 28 -16.53 3.72 3.64
CA GLY A 28 -17.05 4.94 4.25
C GLY A 28 -17.42 4.80 5.73
N ASN A 29 -17.37 3.58 6.28
CA ASN A 29 -17.80 3.32 7.65
C ASN A 29 -16.71 3.59 8.71
N LEU A 30 -15.45 3.69 8.31
CA LEU A 30 -14.33 3.90 9.26
C LEU A 30 -13.90 5.36 9.34
N SER A 31 -13.79 5.86 10.57
CA SER A 31 -13.23 7.18 10.89
C SER A 31 -11.70 7.20 10.69
N THR A 32 -11.09 8.38 10.56
CA THR A 32 -9.62 8.50 10.49
C THR A 32 -8.93 8.01 11.77
N GLN A 33 -9.58 8.12 12.93
CA GLN A 33 -9.06 7.61 14.20
C GLN A 33 -9.08 6.09 14.21
N ASN A 34 -10.13 5.44 13.74
CA ASN A 34 -10.22 3.98 13.62
C ASN A 34 -9.14 3.44 12.68
N ILE A 35 -8.93 4.06 11.53
CA ILE A 35 -7.84 3.66 10.61
C ILE A 35 -6.46 3.80 11.26
N ARG A 36 -6.26 4.77 12.15
CA ARG A 36 -4.95 4.96 12.81
C ARG A 36 -4.75 4.09 14.03
N TYR A 37 -5.78 3.89 14.84
CA TYR A 37 -5.67 3.20 16.11
C TYR A 37 -5.99 1.71 15.97
N GLU A 38 -7.09 1.35 15.32
CA GLU A 38 -7.52 -0.05 15.20
C GLU A 38 -6.71 -0.73 14.09
N CYS A 39 -6.69 -0.16 12.88
CA CYS A 39 -6.06 -0.85 11.75
C CYS A 39 -4.53 -0.97 11.83
N ILE A 40 -3.84 0.02 12.41
CA ILE A 40 -2.37 0.02 12.47
C ILE A 40 -1.87 -0.69 13.72
N ASN A 41 -2.47 -0.44 14.90
CA ASN A 41 -1.97 -1.04 16.13
C ASN A 41 -2.44 -2.49 16.30
N GLU A 42 -3.63 -2.85 15.81
CA GLU A 42 -4.12 -4.23 15.85
C GLU A 42 -3.67 -5.04 14.62
N GLY A 43 -3.04 -4.38 13.64
CA GLY A 43 -2.46 -5.02 12.48
C GLY A 43 -3.44 -5.34 11.35
N TRP A 44 -4.63 -4.76 11.35
CA TRP A 44 -5.68 -5.08 10.38
C TRP A 44 -5.81 -3.98 9.33
N LEU A 45 -5.14 -4.14 8.19
CA LEU A 45 -5.13 -3.14 7.14
C LEU A 45 -6.21 -3.37 6.08
N PRO A 46 -7.20 -2.47 5.94
CA PRO A 46 -8.16 -2.54 4.86
C PRO A 46 -7.53 -1.95 3.58
N LEU A 47 -7.15 -2.83 2.66
CA LEU A 47 -6.54 -2.48 1.38
C LEU A 47 -7.61 -2.36 0.29
N LEU A 48 -7.46 -1.38 -0.58
CA LEU A 48 -8.29 -1.28 -1.79
C LEU A 48 -8.09 -2.52 -2.65
N ALA A 49 -9.19 -3.14 -3.05
CA ALA A 49 -9.22 -4.26 -3.98
C ALA A 49 -10.00 -3.89 -5.24
N LEU A 50 -9.55 -4.44 -6.37
CA LEU A 50 -10.30 -4.47 -7.63
C LEU A 50 -10.82 -5.88 -7.79
N ARG A 51 -12.14 -6.05 -7.68
CA ARG A 51 -12.80 -7.35 -7.87
C ARG A 51 -13.30 -7.47 -9.30
N GLU A 52 -12.85 -8.50 -10.00
CA GLU A 52 -13.35 -8.88 -11.32
C GLU A 52 -14.73 -9.57 -11.21
N GLU A 53 -15.47 -9.61 -12.31
CA GLU A 53 -16.76 -10.31 -12.40
C GLU A 53 -16.67 -11.81 -12.07
N ASN A 54 -15.51 -12.45 -12.34
CA ASN A 54 -15.24 -13.84 -12.01
C ASN A 54 -14.89 -14.07 -10.53
N GLY A 55 -14.94 -13.03 -9.69
CA GLY A 55 -14.59 -13.07 -8.28
C GLY A 55 -13.10 -12.88 -7.96
N LYS A 56 -12.22 -12.82 -8.98
CA LYS A 56 -10.79 -12.60 -8.78
C LYS A 56 -10.53 -11.25 -8.13
N VAL A 57 -9.73 -11.28 -7.07
CA VAL A 57 -9.29 -10.10 -6.33
C VAL A 57 -7.95 -9.65 -6.87
N ILE A 58 -7.83 -8.35 -7.14
CA ILE A 58 -6.55 -7.72 -7.49
C ILE A 58 -6.25 -6.59 -6.52
N ILE A 59 -5.10 -6.62 -5.87
CA ILE A 59 -4.59 -5.51 -5.07
C ILE A 59 -3.66 -4.64 -5.93
N PRO A 60 -4.05 -3.39 -6.25
CA PRO A 60 -3.18 -2.48 -6.96
C PRO A 60 -2.07 -1.96 -6.04
N LEU A 61 -0.83 -2.22 -6.43
CA LEU A 61 0.37 -1.69 -5.76
C LEU A 61 1.04 -0.64 -6.64
N PHE A 62 1.79 0.25 -6.00
CA PHE A 62 2.47 1.36 -6.69
C PHE A 62 3.91 1.45 -6.21
N THR A 63 4.85 1.66 -7.12
CA THR A 63 6.24 1.99 -6.75
C THR A 63 6.42 3.50 -6.54
N ASN A 64 5.45 4.30 -6.99
CA ASN A 64 5.45 5.76 -6.87
C ASN A 64 4.19 6.25 -6.15
N HIS A 65 4.38 6.81 -4.95
CA HIS A 65 3.29 7.33 -4.12
C HIS A 65 2.48 8.44 -4.83
N LEU A 66 3.07 9.24 -5.73
CA LEU A 66 2.37 10.27 -6.49
C LEU A 66 1.34 9.67 -7.46
N ILE A 67 1.66 8.52 -8.06
CA ILE A 67 0.74 7.78 -8.93
C ILE A 67 -0.42 7.23 -8.10
N ALA A 68 -0.11 6.65 -6.93
CA ALA A 68 -1.12 6.17 -5.99
C ALA A 68 -2.06 7.30 -5.52
N HIS A 69 -1.53 8.50 -5.23
CA HIS A 69 -2.33 9.67 -4.90
C HIS A 69 -3.26 10.10 -6.04
N LYS A 70 -2.76 10.13 -7.27
CA LYS A 70 -3.59 10.46 -8.45
C LYS A 70 -4.67 9.40 -8.67
N PHE A 71 -4.36 8.12 -8.47
CA PHE A 71 -5.33 7.02 -8.53
C PHE A 71 -6.44 7.23 -7.50
N MET A 72 -6.08 7.45 -6.22
CA MET A 72 -7.03 7.71 -5.14
C MET A 72 -7.96 8.89 -5.45
N LYS A 73 -7.45 9.98 -6.01
CA LYS A 73 -8.24 11.16 -6.39
C LYS A 73 -9.26 10.87 -7.50
N LYS A 74 -8.93 9.95 -8.41
CA LYS A 74 -9.80 9.56 -9.53
C LYS A 74 -10.84 8.53 -9.15
N ASN A 75 -10.52 7.64 -8.20
CA ASN A 75 -11.28 6.43 -7.95
C ASN A 75 -12.05 6.40 -6.64
N ILE A 76 -11.64 7.21 -5.66
CA ILE A 76 -12.21 7.15 -4.32
C ILE A 76 -12.87 8.47 -3.99
N SER A 77 -14.13 8.40 -3.54
CA SER A 77 -14.89 9.57 -3.09
C SER A 77 -14.10 10.42 -2.09
N ARG A 78 -14.28 11.75 -2.16
CA ARG A 78 -13.65 12.69 -1.22
C ARG A 78 -14.16 12.53 0.21
N LYS A 79 -15.37 11.99 0.38
CA LYS A 79 -15.99 11.74 1.69
C LYS A 79 -15.34 10.56 2.42
N VAL A 80 -14.80 9.61 1.65
CA VAL A 80 -14.13 8.41 2.17
C VAL A 80 -12.70 8.74 2.60
N LYS A 81 -12.37 8.32 3.84
CA LYS A 81 -11.02 8.40 4.38
C LYS A 81 -10.15 7.34 3.72
N LYS A 82 -8.94 7.74 3.35
CA LYS A 82 -8.02 6.93 2.55
C LYS A 82 -6.57 7.32 2.84
N GLY A 83 -5.66 6.42 2.58
CA GLY A 83 -4.24 6.62 2.88
C GLY A 83 -3.35 5.73 2.03
N LEU A 84 -2.04 5.87 2.22
CA LEU A 84 -1.06 4.95 1.68
C LEU A 84 -0.35 4.24 2.82
N VAL A 85 -0.04 2.98 2.59
CA VAL A 85 0.77 2.16 3.48
C VAL A 85 1.92 1.57 2.67
N GLU A 86 3.12 1.57 3.27
CA GLU A 86 4.26 0.88 2.69
C GLU A 86 4.10 -0.62 2.97
N ILE A 87 4.04 -1.43 1.92
CA ILE A 87 3.97 -2.89 2.01
C ILE A 87 5.39 -3.44 1.82
N PRO A 88 5.93 -4.18 2.80
CA PRO A 88 7.21 -4.86 2.66
C PRO A 88 7.15 -6.00 1.64
N ASP A 89 8.28 -6.31 1.01
CA ASP A 89 8.37 -7.35 -0.01
C ASP A 89 7.96 -8.72 0.55
N GLU A 90 8.31 -9.02 1.79
CA GLU A 90 7.95 -10.26 2.49
C GLU A 90 6.43 -10.45 2.66
N LYS A 91 5.63 -9.38 2.61
CA LYS A 91 4.17 -9.49 2.72
C LYS A 91 3.49 -9.78 1.38
N LEU A 92 4.19 -9.62 0.26
CA LEU A 92 3.63 -9.91 -1.07
C LEU A 92 3.39 -11.40 -1.26
N GLU A 93 4.25 -12.24 -0.70
CA GLU A 93 4.07 -13.70 -0.71
C GLU A 93 2.79 -14.07 0.04
N THR A 94 2.59 -13.53 1.25
CA THR A 94 1.34 -13.73 2.02
C THR A 94 0.10 -13.27 1.27
N MET A 95 0.16 -12.14 0.56
CA MET A 95 -0.96 -11.67 -0.27
C MET A 95 -1.25 -12.64 -1.43
N THR A 96 -0.20 -13.18 -2.04
CA THR A 96 -0.32 -14.15 -3.15
C THR A 96 -0.89 -15.48 -2.64
N ASP A 97 -0.45 -15.95 -1.47
CA ASP A 97 -0.94 -17.18 -0.82
C ASP A 97 -2.42 -17.08 -0.42
N LYS A 98 -2.90 -15.89 -0.09
CA LYS A 98 -4.34 -15.60 0.08
C LYS A 98 -5.14 -15.68 -1.24
N GLY A 99 -4.47 -15.93 -2.37
CA GLY A 99 -5.08 -16.00 -3.70
C GLY A 99 -5.32 -14.63 -4.35
N TRP A 100 -4.74 -13.55 -3.81
CA TRP A 100 -4.90 -12.22 -4.38
C TRP A 100 -3.93 -12.01 -5.53
N GLY A 101 -4.43 -11.49 -6.65
CA GLY A 101 -3.59 -11.00 -7.72
C GLY A 101 -2.91 -9.69 -7.32
N ILE A 102 -1.60 -9.59 -7.48
CA ILE A 102 -0.88 -8.32 -7.28
C ILE A 102 -0.71 -7.65 -8.64
N LYS A 103 -1.04 -6.36 -8.74
CA LYS A 103 -0.83 -5.59 -9.97
C LYS A 103 -0.12 -4.27 -9.67
N PHE A 104 1.10 -4.14 -10.17
CA PHE A 104 1.82 -2.86 -10.13
C PHE A 104 1.25 -1.90 -11.15
N MET A 105 0.87 -0.72 -10.66
CA MET A 105 0.23 0.34 -11.44
C MET A 105 1.25 1.45 -11.70
N ASP A 106 1.55 1.68 -12.98
CA ASP A 106 2.38 2.76 -13.49
C ASP A 106 1.58 4.01 -13.87
N PHE A 107 0.28 3.86 -14.08
CA PHE A 107 -0.62 4.95 -14.44
C PHE A 107 -1.90 4.97 -13.59
N PRO A 108 -2.43 6.16 -13.22
CA PRO A 108 -3.64 6.27 -12.40
C PRO A 108 -4.89 6.06 -13.26
N HIS A 109 -5.14 4.81 -13.66
CA HIS A 109 -6.35 4.38 -14.37
C HIS A 109 -7.62 4.64 -13.55
N ARG A 110 -8.76 4.87 -14.22
CA ARG A 110 -10.07 5.06 -13.57
C ARG A 110 -10.85 3.74 -13.57
N PHE A 111 -11.44 3.40 -12.43
CA PHE A 111 -12.17 2.16 -12.16
C PHE A 111 -13.60 2.38 -11.62
N THR A 112 -14.00 3.61 -11.30
CA THR A 112 -15.33 3.91 -10.73
C THR A 112 -16.51 3.44 -11.58
N ASP A 113 -16.35 3.52 -12.90
CA ASP A 113 -17.40 3.21 -13.88
C ASP A 113 -16.96 2.07 -14.81
N HIS A 114 -16.01 1.24 -14.36
CA HIS A 114 -15.41 0.21 -15.20
C HIS A 114 -16.28 -1.04 -15.23
N LYS A 115 -16.68 -1.48 -16.43
CA LYS A 115 -17.59 -2.63 -16.60
C LYS A 115 -17.10 -3.91 -15.91
N LYS A 116 -15.81 -4.23 -16.07
CA LYS A 116 -15.20 -5.48 -15.56
C LYS A 116 -14.75 -5.47 -14.11
N TYR A 117 -14.68 -4.31 -13.45
CA TYR A 117 -14.04 -4.20 -12.13
C TYR A 117 -14.92 -3.41 -11.18
N LYS A 118 -15.08 -3.93 -9.97
CA LYS A 118 -15.68 -3.23 -8.84
C LYS A 118 -14.59 -2.83 -7.84
N ILE A 119 -14.64 -1.60 -7.35
CA ILE A 119 -13.82 -1.18 -6.21
C ILE A 119 -14.42 -1.78 -4.94
N ASP A 120 -13.58 -2.47 -4.18
CA ASP A 120 -13.90 -3.17 -2.94
C ASP A 120 -12.73 -3.02 -1.96
N PHE A 121 -12.74 -3.73 -0.84
CA PHE A 121 -11.57 -3.87 0.02
C PHE A 121 -11.33 -5.31 0.47
N GLU A 122 -10.09 -5.58 0.86
CA GLU A 122 -9.68 -6.81 1.53
C GLU A 122 -8.83 -6.46 2.75
N VAL A 123 -8.83 -7.34 3.76
CA VAL A 123 -8.09 -7.09 5.01
C VAL A 123 -6.78 -7.86 5.01
N LEU A 124 -5.67 -7.13 5.00
CA LEU A 124 -4.34 -7.67 5.23
C LEU A 124 -4.04 -7.61 6.72
N GLU A 125 -3.90 -8.77 7.35
CA GLU A 125 -3.47 -8.91 8.73
C GLU A 125 -1.93 -8.89 8.78
N ILE A 126 -1.39 -8.08 9.68
CA ILE A 126 0.04 -7.86 9.88
C ILE A 126 0.33 -8.00 11.37
N SER A 127 1.18 -8.95 11.72
CA SER A 127 1.59 -9.22 13.10
C SER A 127 2.70 -8.29 13.62
N GLU A 128 3.16 -7.34 12.80
CA GLU A 128 4.36 -6.51 13.02
C GLU A 128 4.07 -5.03 12.69
N GLU A 129 4.79 -4.10 13.33
CA GLU A 129 4.66 -2.66 13.07
C GLU A 129 5.06 -2.30 11.63
N ILE A 130 4.23 -1.48 10.97
CA ILE A 130 4.44 -1.02 9.59
C ILE A 130 4.38 0.51 9.48
N GLY A 131 5.21 1.06 8.60
CA GLY A 131 5.27 2.50 8.34
C GLY A 131 3.99 3.04 7.71
N TYR A 132 3.25 3.89 8.43
CA TYR A 132 2.04 4.56 7.95
C TYR A 132 2.31 5.98 7.46
N LYS A 133 1.80 6.32 6.26
CA LYS A 133 1.82 7.69 5.73
C LYS A 133 0.38 8.21 5.53
N PRO A 134 -0.12 9.09 6.41
CA PRO A 134 -1.46 9.66 6.24
C PRO A 134 -1.53 10.49 4.96
N PHE A 135 -2.68 10.45 4.29
CA PHE A 135 -2.96 11.36 3.18
C PHE A 135 -2.98 12.81 3.69
N ARG A 136 -1.97 13.60 3.32
CA ARG A 136 -2.01 15.07 3.43
C ARG A 136 -2.33 15.64 2.05
N LYS A 137 -3.25 16.59 2.00
CA LYS A 137 -3.51 17.40 0.81
C LYS A 137 -2.22 18.18 0.53
N ILE A 138 -1.51 17.84 -0.54
CA ILE A 138 -0.38 18.66 -1.01
C ILE A 138 -1.03 19.90 -1.62
N GLU A 139 -1.10 20.99 -0.85
CA GLU A 139 -1.31 22.33 -1.39
C GLU A 139 0.05 22.81 -1.90
N ASN A 140 0.05 23.39 -3.09
CA ASN A 140 1.20 23.86 -3.89
C ASN A 140 1.78 22.81 -4.86
N TYR A 141 1.15 22.74 -6.03
CA TYR A 141 1.87 22.53 -7.29
C TYR A 141 1.93 23.92 -7.95
N GLN A 142 3.03 24.65 -7.78
CA GLN A 142 3.37 25.67 -8.76
C GLN A 142 3.76 24.91 -10.04
N ARG A 143 3.15 25.30 -11.16
CA ARG A 143 3.60 24.88 -12.49
C ARG A 143 4.88 25.67 -12.74
N ASP A 144 5.99 24.97 -12.87
CA ASP A 144 7.11 25.45 -13.69
C ASP A 144 6.72 25.26 -15.17
#